data_AF-X1NRL4-F1
#
_entry.id   AF-X1NRL4-F1
#
_cell.length_a   1.000
_cell.length_b   1.000
_cell.length_c   1.000
_cell.angle_alpha   90.00
_cell.angle_beta   90.00
_cell.angle_gamma   90.00
#
_symmetry.space_group_name_H-M   'P 1'
#
loop_
_entity.id
_entity.type
_entity.pdbx_description
1 polymer ?
#
loop_
_entity_poly.entity_id
_entity_poly.type
_entity_poly.pdbx_seq_one_letter_code
_entity_poly.pdbx_strand_id
1 'polypeptide(L)'
;DLKAGQWIQGASTITQQYVKNIYLSPEKTFRRKINEALIAIQLERNYTKDKILEMYLNTINFGSGAYGIEKASEVYFGIDASELDLPQSALLAGLLTAPELYSPFNDVEKAKLRRDLVLKLMYEQELIETSQYLNALAAPIILNEKSTSGSDQFGSRIAPYFVDYVKQNLYDQKFSDYDVFKGGLRIYTTLDINLQQKAENAVKKVFPEEIGPSYSLISINPDNGYICALIGGKDYSTSKFNIATQGKRQPGSVFKVPVLIKSIMQ
;
A
#
# COMPACT_ATOMS: atom_id res chain seq x y z
N ASP A 1 -17.60 -2.21 -26.48
CA ASP A 1 -16.32 -2.89 -26.23
C ASP A 1 -15.85 -3.71 -27.45
N LEU A 2 -16.58 -4.76 -27.89
CA LEU A 2 -16.20 -5.61 -29.04
C LEU A 2 -16.24 -4.96 -30.45
N LYS A 3 -16.80 -3.76 -30.63
CA LYS A 3 -16.97 -3.13 -31.96
C LYS A 3 -16.00 -1.99 -32.27
N ALA A 4 -15.24 -1.48 -31.30
CA ALA A 4 -14.51 -0.22 -31.48
C ALA A 4 -12.98 -0.35 -31.61
N GLY A 5 -12.38 -1.51 -31.32
CA GLY A 5 -10.92 -1.72 -31.48
C GLY A 5 -10.01 -0.78 -30.67
N GLN A 6 -10.57 0.11 -29.85
CA GLN A 6 -9.87 1.06 -29.00
C GLN A 6 -10.30 0.89 -27.55
N TRP A 7 -9.32 1.03 -26.65
CA TRP A 7 -9.50 0.99 -25.21
C TRP A 7 -10.27 2.24 -24.76
N ILE A 8 -11.60 2.13 -24.64
CA ILE A 8 -12.42 3.19 -24.04
C ILE A 8 -12.25 3.07 -22.52
N GLN A 9 -11.66 4.08 -21.89
CA GLN A 9 -11.61 4.17 -20.43
C GLN A 9 -13.04 4.25 -19.86
N GLY A 10 -13.35 3.40 -18.87
CA GLY A 10 -14.61 3.48 -18.11
C GLY A 10 -15.65 2.38 -18.37
N ALA A 11 -15.44 1.43 -19.28
CA ALA A 11 -16.45 0.41 -19.63
C ALA A 11 -16.59 -0.77 -18.66
N SER A 12 -15.90 -0.79 -17.50
CA SER A 12 -15.89 -1.95 -16.59
C SER A 12 -16.81 -1.75 -15.38
N THR A 13 -17.69 -2.71 -15.12
CA THR A 13 -18.61 -2.70 -13.96
C THR A 13 -17.87 -2.93 -12.64
N ILE A 14 -18.48 -2.59 -11.50
CA ILE A 14 -17.92 -2.87 -10.17
C ILE A 14 -17.58 -4.37 -10.00
N THR A 15 -18.47 -5.27 -10.45
CA THR A 15 -18.22 -6.71 -10.43
C THR A 15 -16.99 -7.10 -11.25
N GLN A 16 -16.85 -6.56 -12.47
CA GLN A 16 -15.69 -6.81 -13.32
C GLN A 16 -14.40 -6.26 -12.68
N GLN A 17 -14.47 -5.09 -12.07
CA GLN A 17 -13.35 -4.51 -11.33
C GLN A 17 -12.97 -5.36 -10.12
N TYR A 18 -13.94 -5.90 -9.38
CA TYR A 18 -13.69 -6.83 -8.28
C TYR A 18 -12.96 -8.09 -8.78
N VAL A 19 -13.47 -8.75 -9.82
CA VAL A 19 -12.85 -9.95 -10.41
C VAL A 19 -11.42 -9.68 -10.88
N LYS A 20 -11.21 -8.56 -11.58
CA LYS A 20 -9.88 -8.11 -12.02
C LYS A 20 -8.90 -8.00 -10.85
N ASN A 21 -9.37 -7.57 -9.69
CA ASN A 21 -8.52 -7.28 -8.53
C ASN A 21 -8.18 -8.50 -7.66
N ILE A 22 -8.85 -9.65 -7.86
CA ILE A 22 -8.73 -10.82 -6.98
C ILE A 22 -8.36 -12.12 -7.70
N TYR A 23 -8.78 -12.32 -8.95
CA TYR A 23 -8.69 -13.64 -9.60
C TYR A 23 -7.72 -13.72 -10.78
N LEU A 24 -7.31 -12.58 -11.36
CA LEU A 24 -6.61 -12.60 -12.63
C LEU A 24 -5.25 -11.91 -12.54
N SER A 25 -4.24 -12.53 -13.15
CA SER A 25 -2.89 -11.98 -13.25
C SER A 25 -2.89 -10.61 -13.92
N PRO A 26 -1.85 -9.77 -13.71
CA PRO A 26 -1.80 -8.41 -14.26
C PRO A 26 -1.73 -8.33 -15.79
N GLU A 27 -1.61 -9.46 -16.50
CA GLU A 27 -1.41 -9.50 -17.94
C GLU A 27 -2.59 -8.91 -18.72
N LYS A 28 -2.34 -7.92 -19.59
CA LYS A 28 -3.39 -7.26 -20.37
C LYS A 28 -3.74 -8.04 -21.66
N THR A 29 -4.26 -9.27 -21.53
CA THR A 29 -4.68 -10.09 -22.68
C THR A 29 -6.18 -10.06 -22.91
N PHE A 30 -6.62 -10.22 -24.17
CA PHE A 30 -8.04 -10.31 -24.53
C PHE A 30 -8.72 -11.53 -23.87
N ARG A 31 -8.00 -12.65 -23.80
CA ARG A 31 -8.44 -13.86 -23.10
C ARG A 31 -8.72 -13.60 -21.62
N ARG A 32 -7.88 -12.80 -20.94
CA ARG A 32 -8.13 -12.37 -19.56
C ARG A 32 -9.44 -11.59 -19.45
N LYS A 33 -9.72 -10.66 -20.39
CA LYS A 33 -10.95 -9.85 -20.34
C LYS A 33 -12.22 -10.69 -20.53
N ILE A 34 -12.18 -11.73 -21.37
CA ILE A 34 -13.29 -12.68 -21.50
C ILE A 34 -13.50 -13.45 -20.19
N ASN A 35 -12.42 -13.96 -19.59
CA ASN A 35 -12.51 -14.68 -18.31
C ASN A 35 -13.06 -13.78 -17.19
N GLU A 36 -12.64 -12.51 -17.14
CA GLU A 36 -13.16 -11.50 -16.21
C GLU A 36 -14.69 -11.36 -16.35
N ALA A 37 -15.19 -11.29 -17.58
CA ALA A 37 -16.63 -11.17 -17.84
C ALA A 37 -17.39 -12.45 -17.43
N LEU A 38 -16.86 -13.64 -17.73
CA LEU A 38 -17.50 -14.92 -17.36
C LEU A 38 -17.58 -15.10 -15.85
N ILE A 39 -16.50 -14.81 -15.12
CA ILE A 39 -16.46 -14.88 -13.65
C ILE A 39 -17.39 -13.82 -13.06
N ALA A 40 -17.45 -12.61 -13.62
CA ALA A 40 -18.37 -11.56 -13.16
C ALA A 40 -19.85 -12.00 -13.29
N ILE A 41 -20.22 -12.62 -14.41
CA ILE A 41 -21.57 -13.18 -14.59
C ILE A 41 -21.87 -14.26 -13.54
N GLN A 42 -20.88 -15.13 -13.25
CA GLN A 42 -21.05 -16.17 -12.25
C GLN A 42 -21.22 -15.59 -10.84
N LEU A 43 -20.46 -14.55 -10.48
CA LEU A 43 -20.62 -13.85 -9.20
C LEU A 43 -21.99 -13.21 -9.07
N GLU A 44 -22.48 -12.53 -10.11
CA GLU A 44 -23.80 -11.88 -10.09
C GLU A 44 -24.96 -12.87 -10.01
N ARG A 45 -24.76 -14.13 -10.40
CA ARG A 45 -25.75 -15.20 -10.21
C ARG A 45 -25.77 -15.74 -8.79
N ASN A 46 -24.65 -15.64 -8.07
CA ASN A 46 -24.47 -16.25 -6.75
C ASN A 46 -24.58 -15.24 -5.59
N TYR A 47 -24.40 -13.94 -5.87
CA TYR A 47 -24.37 -12.88 -4.86
C TYR A 47 -25.23 -11.68 -5.28
N THR A 48 -25.82 -11.02 -4.29
CA THR A 48 -26.55 -9.75 -4.48
C THR A 48 -25.59 -8.61 -4.83
N LYS A 49 -26.12 -7.54 -5.42
CA LYS A 49 -25.32 -6.35 -5.76
C LYS A 49 -24.68 -5.72 -4.52
N ASP A 50 -25.40 -5.69 -3.39
CA ASP A 50 -24.87 -5.20 -2.12
C ASP A 50 -23.69 -6.04 -1.64
N LYS A 51 -23.80 -7.38 -1.72
CA LYS A 51 -22.69 -8.25 -1.33
C LYS A 51 -21.47 -8.10 -2.24
N ILE A 52 -21.69 -7.90 -3.54
CA ILE A 52 -20.60 -7.64 -4.49
C ILE A 52 -19.94 -6.28 -4.20
N LEU A 53 -20.73 -5.26 -3.88
CA LEU A 53 -20.22 -3.95 -3.49
C LEU A 53 -19.42 -4.03 -2.20
N GLU A 54 -19.91 -4.73 -1.17
CA GLU A 54 -19.20 -4.99 0.08
C GLU A 54 -17.84 -5.67 -0.18
N MET A 55 -17.83 -6.77 -0.96
CA MET A 55 -16.61 -7.46 -1.34
C MET A 55 -15.64 -6.55 -2.11
N TYR A 56 -16.16 -5.73 -3.03
CA TYR A 56 -15.37 -4.78 -3.79
C TYR A 56 -14.73 -3.72 -2.89
N LEU A 57 -15.53 -3.07 -2.03
CA LEU A 57 -15.09 -2.02 -1.12
C LEU A 57 -14.06 -2.54 -0.12
N ASN A 58 -14.14 -3.80 0.31
CA ASN A 58 -13.16 -4.42 1.21
C ASN A 58 -11.85 -4.83 0.53
N THR A 59 -11.77 -4.79 -0.80
CA THR A 59 -10.62 -5.35 -1.54
C THR A 59 -9.90 -4.33 -2.43
N ILE A 60 -10.57 -3.24 -2.78
CA ILE A 60 -10.01 -2.19 -3.64
C ILE A 60 -8.91 -1.42 -2.91
N ASN A 61 -7.91 -0.97 -3.67
CA ASN A 61 -6.79 -0.18 -3.14
C ASN A 61 -7.13 1.32 -3.25
N PHE A 62 -7.14 2.01 -2.10
CA PHE A 62 -7.36 3.46 -2.00
C PHE A 62 -6.07 4.27 -1.97
N GLY A 63 -4.89 3.62 -2.08
CA GLY A 63 -3.58 4.29 -2.02
C GLY A 63 -3.01 4.31 -0.61
N SER A 64 -1.76 4.72 -0.45
CA SER A 64 -1.11 4.85 0.87
C SER A 64 -1.16 3.56 1.73
N GLY A 65 -1.24 2.39 1.08
CA GLY A 65 -1.37 1.10 1.74
C GLY A 65 -2.76 0.78 2.31
N ALA A 66 -3.78 1.61 2.03
CA ALA A 66 -5.15 1.39 2.43
C ALA A 66 -5.88 0.45 1.44
N TYR A 67 -5.86 -0.84 1.73
CA TYR A 67 -6.69 -1.84 1.05
C TYR A 67 -7.98 -2.03 1.83
N GLY A 68 -9.12 -1.78 1.20
CA GLY A 68 -10.42 -1.81 1.85
C GLY A 68 -10.87 -0.44 2.35
N ILE A 69 -12.19 -0.20 2.31
CA ILE A 69 -12.79 1.09 2.67
C ILE A 69 -12.60 1.43 4.15
N GLU A 70 -12.66 0.43 5.04
CA GLU A 70 -12.41 0.61 6.47
C GLU A 70 -11.00 1.15 6.72
N LYS A 71 -10.00 0.48 6.13
CA LYS A 71 -8.62 0.92 6.27
C LYS A 71 -8.38 2.28 5.63
N ALA A 72 -9.06 2.60 4.53
CA ALA A 72 -9.00 3.92 3.92
C ALA A 72 -9.56 5.00 4.85
N SER A 73 -10.72 4.78 5.45
CA SER A 73 -11.31 5.71 6.42
C SER A 73 -10.36 5.99 7.58
N GLU A 74 -9.78 4.94 8.18
CA GLU A 74 -8.80 5.07 9.27
C GLU A 74 -7.54 5.85 8.84
N VAL A 75 -6.98 5.52 7.66
CA VAL A 75 -5.74 6.14 7.17
C VAL A 75 -5.94 7.61 6.83
N TYR A 76 -7.02 7.96 6.11
CA TYR A 76 -7.24 9.32 5.64
C TYR A 76 -7.88 10.22 6.69
N PHE A 77 -8.79 9.70 7.53
CA PHE A 77 -9.62 10.50 8.44
C PHE A 77 -9.58 10.04 9.90
N GLY A 78 -9.14 8.80 10.18
CA GLY A 78 -9.03 8.29 11.55
C GLY A 78 -10.38 7.94 12.20
N ILE A 79 -11.39 7.65 11.38
CA ILE A 79 -12.76 7.31 11.81
C ILE A 79 -13.20 6.00 11.16
N ASP A 80 -14.26 5.38 11.69
CA ASP A 80 -14.84 4.17 11.11
C ASP A 80 -15.50 4.48 9.75
N ALA A 81 -15.48 3.54 8.80
CA ALA A 81 -16.03 3.82 7.46
C ALA A 81 -17.54 4.13 7.47
N SER A 82 -18.27 3.68 8.49
CA SER A 82 -19.68 4.02 8.67
C SER A 82 -19.93 5.47 9.07
N GLU A 83 -18.90 6.19 9.53
CA GLU A 83 -18.99 7.57 9.99
C GLU A 83 -18.59 8.59 8.90
N LEU A 84 -18.20 8.11 7.71
CA LEU A 84 -17.80 8.96 6.60
C LEU A 84 -18.94 9.88 6.15
N ASP A 85 -18.65 11.17 6.10
CA ASP A 85 -19.56 12.16 5.53
C ASP A 85 -19.51 12.17 3.99
N LEU A 86 -20.36 12.99 3.37
CA LEU A 86 -20.45 13.12 1.92
C LEU A 86 -19.12 13.60 1.28
N PRO A 87 -18.48 14.70 1.73
CA PRO A 87 -17.15 15.11 1.25
C PRO A 87 -16.07 14.03 1.34
N GLN A 88 -15.99 13.33 2.48
CA GLN A 88 -15.00 12.28 2.73
C GLN A 88 -15.26 11.06 1.83
N SER A 89 -16.53 10.65 1.71
CA SER A 89 -16.94 9.57 0.81
C SER A 89 -16.63 9.88 -0.65
N ALA A 90 -16.92 11.12 -1.09
CA ALA A 90 -16.61 11.59 -2.44
C ALA A 90 -15.10 11.62 -2.71
N LEU A 91 -14.29 11.98 -1.72
CA LEU A 91 -12.84 11.95 -1.81
C LEU A 91 -12.35 10.52 -2.02
N LEU A 92 -12.73 9.57 -1.15
CA LEU A 92 -12.32 8.17 -1.26
C LEU A 92 -12.78 7.53 -2.57
N ALA A 93 -14.01 7.79 -3.02
CA ALA A 93 -14.49 7.35 -4.33
C ALA A 93 -13.64 7.91 -5.48
N GLY A 94 -13.21 9.18 -5.37
CA GLY A 94 -12.33 9.84 -6.32
C GLY A 94 -10.95 9.18 -6.44
N LEU A 95 -10.39 8.70 -5.32
CA LEU A 95 -9.09 8.04 -5.26
C LEU A 95 -9.03 6.76 -6.11
N LEU A 96 -10.12 6.01 -6.22
CA LEU A 96 -10.17 4.71 -6.90
C LEU A 96 -9.67 4.73 -8.35
N THR A 97 -9.72 5.90 -9.00
CA THR A 97 -9.29 6.05 -10.40
C THR A 97 -7.77 6.04 -10.55
N ALA A 98 -7.08 6.72 -9.63
CA ALA A 98 -5.62 6.78 -9.60
C ALA A 98 -5.18 7.14 -8.17
N PRO A 99 -5.10 6.13 -7.27
CA PRO A 99 -4.95 6.38 -5.84
C PRO A 99 -3.73 7.22 -5.46
N GLU A 100 -2.58 6.93 -6.08
CA GLU A 100 -1.33 7.65 -5.82
C GLU A 100 -1.33 9.08 -6.38
N LEU A 101 -1.97 9.28 -7.54
CA LEU A 101 -2.01 10.59 -8.21
C LEU A 101 -2.95 11.58 -7.51
N TYR A 102 -4.08 11.08 -7.00
CA TYR A 102 -5.09 11.89 -6.34
C TYR A 102 -5.00 11.81 -4.81
N SER A 103 -3.95 11.21 -4.26
CA SER A 103 -3.76 11.13 -2.82
C SER A 103 -3.59 12.55 -2.24
N PRO A 104 -4.42 12.95 -1.25
CA PRO A 104 -4.29 14.25 -0.60
C PRO A 104 -2.99 14.37 0.23
N PHE A 105 -2.31 13.26 0.53
CA PHE A 105 -0.97 13.29 1.14
C PHE A 105 0.12 13.78 0.17
N ASN A 106 -0.12 13.63 -1.14
CA ASN A 106 0.82 14.03 -2.18
C ASN A 106 0.47 15.40 -2.75
N ASP A 107 -0.80 15.63 -3.05
CA ASP A 107 -1.29 16.85 -3.69
C ASP A 107 -2.77 17.08 -3.32
N VAL A 108 -2.98 17.93 -2.32
CA VAL A 108 -4.32 18.26 -1.79
C VAL A 108 -5.20 18.91 -2.86
N GLU A 109 -4.63 19.73 -3.75
CA GLU A 109 -5.38 20.43 -4.79
C GLU A 109 -5.88 19.46 -5.86
N LYS A 110 -5.03 18.51 -6.30
CA LYS A 110 -5.48 17.44 -7.20
C LYS A 110 -6.54 16.55 -6.57
N ALA A 111 -6.37 16.22 -5.29
CA ALA A 111 -7.34 15.44 -4.53
C ALA A 111 -8.70 16.16 -4.46
N LYS A 112 -8.68 17.47 -4.19
CA LYS A 112 -9.87 18.33 -4.16
C LYS A 112 -10.58 18.40 -5.50
N LEU A 113 -9.85 18.66 -6.59
CA LEU A 113 -10.42 18.66 -7.94
C LEU A 113 -11.10 17.31 -8.26
N ARG A 114 -10.50 16.20 -7.82
CA ARG A 114 -11.06 14.87 -8.04
C ARG A 114 -12.32 14.62 -7.20
N ARG A 115 -12.31 15.00 -5.92
CA ARG A 115 -13.49 14.95 -5.03
C ARG A 115 -14.65 15.78 -5.59
N ASP A 116 -14.37 17.01 -6.02
CA ASP A 116 -15.39 17.94 -6.51
C ASP A 116 -16.02 17.45 -7.82
N LEU A 117 -15.25 16.75 -8.65
CA LEU A 117 -15.80 16.05 -9.82
C LEU A 117 -16.77 14.92 -9.41
N VAL A 118 -16.46 14.14 -8.37
CA VAL A 118 -17.37 13.10 -7.86
C VAL A 118 -18.66 13.73 -7.34
N LEU A 119 -18.54 14.80 -6.53
CA LEU A 119 -19.69 15.54 -6.02
C LEU A 119 -20.57 16.09 -7.16
N LYS A 120 -19.95 16.65 -8.20
CA LYS A 120 -20.65 17.14 -9.38
C LYS A 120 -21.42 16.02 -10.08
N LEU A 121 -20.80 14.85 -10.28
CA LEU A 121 -21.45 13.70 -10.90
C LEU A 121 -22.60 13.16 -10.06
N MET A 122 -22.49 13.18 -8.72
CA MET A 122 -23.58 12.80 -7.82
C MET A 122 -24.76 13.77 -7.92
N TYR A 123 -24.48 15.07 -8.00
CA TYR A 123 -25.49 16.10 -8.19
C TYR A 123 -26.20 15.99 -9.55
N GLU A 124 -25.44 15.82 -10.64
CA GLU A 124 -25.99 15.65 -12.00
C GLU A 124 -26.85 14.37 -12.15
N GLN A 125 -26.62 13.36 -11.30
CA GLN A 125 -27.41 12.14 -11.22
C GLN A 125 -28.54 12.20 -10.18
N GLU A 126 -28.81 13.38 -9.61
CA GLU A 126 -29.87 13.61 -8.63
C GLU A 126 -29.72 12.76 -7.34
N LEU A 127 -28.50 12.33 -7.02
CA LEU A 127 -28.20 11.54 -5.82
C LEU A 127 -28.07 12.41 -4.56
N ILE A 128 -27.82 13.71 -4.73
CA ILE A 128 -27.67 14.68 -3.65
C ILE A 128 -28.40 15.98 -4.03
N GLU A 129 -28.89 16.69 -3.02
CA GLU A 129 -29.55 17.98 -3.21
C GLU A 129 -28.55 19.11 -3.47
N THR A 130 -29.02 20.21 -4.07
CA THR A 130 -28.18 21.42 -4.31
C THR A 130 -27.55 21.95 -3.02
N SER A 131 -28.27 21.90 -1.90
CA SER A 131 -27.78 22.33 -0.59
C SER A 131 -26.60 21.48 -0.13
N GLN A 132 -26.71 20.15 -0.22
CA GLN A 132 -25.67 19.19 0.12
C GLN A 132 -24.45 19.35 -0.79
N TYR A 133 -24.67 19.52 -2.09
CA TYR A 133 -23.61 19.73 -3.06
C TYR A 133 -22.78 20.99 -2.76
N LEU A 134 -23.44 22.14 -2.55
CA LEU A 134 -22.75 23.39 -2.25
C LEU A 134 -22.00 23.33 -0.92
N ASN A 135 -22.60 22.74 0.11
CA ASN A 135 -21.95 22.54 1.41
C ASN A 135 -20.72 21.63 1.28
N ALA A 136 -20.82 20.55 0.51
CA ALA A 136 -19.73 19.59 0.32
C ALA A 136 -18.55 20.17 -0.48
N LEU A 137 -18.81 21.04 -1.46
CA LEU A 137 -17.77 21.75 -2.19
C LEU A 137 -16.97 22.71 -1.28
N ALA A 138 -17.68 23.39 -0.38
CA ALA A 138 -17.07 24.33 0.57
C ALA A 138 -16.27 23.65 1.69
N ALA A 139 -16.56 22.37 1.99
CA ALA A 139 -15.87 21.63 3.03
C ALA A 139 -14.37 21.48 2.73
N PRO A 140 -13.46 21.81 3.68
CA PRO A 140 -12.03 21.55 3.51
C PRO A 140 -11.72 20.05 3.59
N ILE A 141 -10.59 19.65 3.00
CA ILE A 141 -10.05 18.29 3.22
C ILE A 141 -9.24 18.33 4.51
N ILE A 142 -9.80 17.75 5.58
CA ILE A 142 -9.13 17.59 6.86
C ILE A 142 -8.64 16.14 6.94
N LEU A 143 -7.33 15.96 6.95
CA LEU A 143 -6.71 14.63 7.08
C LEU A 143 -6.39 14.34 8.55
N ASN A 144 -6.31 13.05 8.87
CA ASN A 144 -5.85 12.59 10.17
C ASN A 144 -4.42 13.13 10.45
N GLU A 145 -4.24 13.85 11.56
CA GLU A 145 -2.96 14.46 11.96
C GLU A 145 -1.84 13.43 12.16
N LYS A 146 -2.22 12.20 12.53
CA LYS A 146 -1.28 11.07 12.64
C LYS A 146 -0.73 10.62 11.28
N SER A 147 -1.41 10.96 10.19
CA SER A 147 -0.99 10.62 8.82
C SER A 147 -0.25 11.79 8.13
N THR A 148 -0.39 13.03 8.63
CA THR A 148 0.22 14.25 8.04
C THR A 148 1.57 14.65 8.64
N SER A 149 2.02 13.98 9.71
CA SER A 149 3.32 14.24 10.35
C SER A 149 4.51 13.72 9.53
N GLY A 150 4.75 14.29 8.34
CA GLY A 150 6.03 14.38 7.59
C GLY A 150 6.90 13.14 7.35
N SER A 151 6.51 11.98 7.88
CA SER A 151 7.24 10.72 7.97
C SER A 151 6.29 9.51 7.90
N ASP A 152 4.98 9.77 7.82
CA ASP A 152 3.89 8.80 8.02
C ASP A 152 2.99 8.61 6.79
N GLN A 153 3.48 8.83 5.56
CA GLN A 153 2.75 8.41 4.34
C GLN A 153 2.57 6.89 4.22
N PHE A 154 3.18 6.13 5.13
CA PHE A 154 3.01 4.70 5.34
C PHE A 154 2.88 4.47 6.85
N GLY A 155 1.75 4.90 7.43
CA GLY A 155 1.53 5.04 8.87
C GLY A 155 2.38 4.11 9.74
N SER A 156 3.27 4.68 10.54
CA SER A 156 4.03 4.01 11.59
C SER A 156 4.45 2.58 11.24
N ARG A 157 5.05 2.35 10.05
CA ARG A 157 5.75 1.09 9.82
C ARG A 157 7.03 1.12 10.62
N ILE A 158 6.96 0.64 11.85
CA ILE A 158 8.15 0.20 12.58
C ILE A 158 8.94 -0.69 11.62
N ALA A 159 10.21 -0.34 11.37
CA ALA A 159 11.12 -1.06 10.49
C ALA A 159 10.63 -1.24 9.02
N PRO A 160 10.46 -0.18 8.20
CA PRO A 160 9.88 -0.32 6.86
C PRO A 160 10.73 -1.19 5.92
N TYR A 161 12.05 -1.12 6.04
CA TYR A 161 12.97 -2.02 5.31
C TYR A 161 12.82 -3.49 5.73
N PHE A 162 12.54 -3.76 7.01
CA PHE A 162 12.28 -5.12 7.50
C PHE A 162 10.96 -5.65 6.94
N VAL A 163 9.91 -4.83 6.94
CA VAL A 163 8.61 -5.18 6.36
C VAL A 163 8.75 -5.54 4.88
N ASP A 164 9.50 -4.74 4.12
CA ASP A 164 9.74 -5.06 2.71
C ASP A 164 10.58 -6.33 2.52
N TYR A 165 11.57 -6.56 3.38
CA TYR A 165 12.31 -7.83 3.39
C TYR A 165 11.39 -9.03 3.64
N VAL A 166 10.45 -8.93 4.58
CA VAL A 166 9.45 -9.98 4.84
C VAL A 166 8.54 -10.19 3.62
N LYS A 167 8.07 -9.11 2.98
CA LYS A 167 7.25 -9.24 1.76
C LYS A 167 8.00 -9.94 0.63
N GLN A 168 9.26 -9.59 0.40
CA GLN A 168 10.07 -10.26 -0.62
C GLN A 168 10.22 -11.75 -0.33
N ASN A 169 10.44 -12.13 0.93
CA ASN A 169 10.46 -13.56 1.31
C ASN A 169 9.13 -14.28 1.04
N LEU A 170 7.99 -13.61 1.22
CA LEU A 170 6.68 -14.18 0.89
C LEU A 170 6.54 -14.36 -0.63
N TYR A 171 6.97 -13.39 -1.42
CA TYR A 171 6.97 -13.51 -2.89
C TYR A 171 7.87 -14.66 -3.37
N ASP A 172 9.04 -14.83 -2.77
CA ASP A 172 9.96 -15.93 -3.08
C ASP A 172 9.33 -17.30 -2.76
N GLN A 173 8.44 -17.35 -1.78
CA GLN A 173 7.63 -18.53 -1.44
C GLN A 173 6.37 -18.69 -2.31
N LYS A 174 6.23 -17.89 -3.38
CA LYS A 174 5.12 -17.91 -4.35
C LYS A 174 3.78 -17.42 -3.81
N PHE A 175 3.76 -16.65 -2.73
CA PHE A 175 2.56 -15.91 -2.34
C PHE A 175 2.30 -14.80 -3.37
N SER A 176 1.04 -14.62 -3.75
CA SER A 176 0.63 -13.58 -4.69
C SER A 176 0.45 -12.22 -4.00
N ASP A 177 0.36 -11.14 -4.78
CA ASP A 177 -0.02 -9.82 -4.25
C ASP A 177 -1.36 -9.86 -3.51
N TYR A 178 -2.29 -10.71 -3.96
CA TYR A 178 -3.54 -10.92 -3.26
C TYR A 178 -3.28 -11.54 -1.89
N ASP A 179 -2.49 -12.60 -1.79
CA ASP A 179 -2.24 -13.25 -0.51
C ASP A 179 -1.53 -12.30 0.48
N VAL A 180 -0.53 -11.56 0.01
CA VAL A 180 0.29 -10.67 0.83
C VAL A 180 -0.48 -9.44 1.34
N PHE A 181 -1.35 -8.85 0.52
CA PHE A 181 -2.05 -7.60 0.87
C PHE A 181 -3.54 -7.74 1.17
N LYS A 182 -4.20 -8.80 0.69
CA LYS A 182 -5.66 -8.94 0.68
C LYS A 182 -6.16 -10.28 1.22
N GLY A 183 -5.30 -11.29 1.36
CA GLY A 183 -5.66 -12.64 1.78
C GLY A 183 -5.95 -12.78 3.28
N GLY A 184 -5.88 -11.68 4.05
CA GLY A 184 -6.14 -11.69 5.49
C GLY A 184 -5.08 -12.43 6.31
N LEU A 185 -3.87 -12.62 5.76
CA LEU A 185 -2.78 -13.31 6.45
C LEU A 185 -2.34 -12.55 7.70
N ARG A 186 -2.16 -13.29 8.81
CA ARG A 186 -1.46 -12.80 10.01
C ARG A 186 -0.02 -13.28 9.95
N ILE A 187 0.90 -12.34 9.76
CA ILE A 187 2.32 -12.63 9.61
C ILE A 187 3.02 -12.37 10.94
N TYR A 188 3.54 -13.43 11.54
CA TYR A 188 4.38 -13.36 12.74
C TYR A 188 5.84 -13.35 12.32
N THR A 189 6.61 -12.39 12.81
CA THR A 189 8.01 -12.18 12.37
C THR A 189 8.96 -12.21 13.55
N THR A 190 10.26 -12.19 13.24
CA THR A 190 11.34 -12.17 14.21
C THR A 190 11.75 -10.76 14.63
N LEU A 191 11.04 -9.73 14.14
CA LEU A 191 11.32 -8.33 14.47
C LEU A 191 11.17 -8.09 15.97
N ASP A 192 12.24 -7.63 16.61
CA ASP A 192 12.20 -7.10 17.97
C ASP A 192 12.11 -5.57 17.88
N ILE A 193 10.94 -5.03 18.23
CA ILE A 193 10.65 -3.59 18.17
C ILE A 193 11.62 -2.79 19.04
N ASN A 194 11.98 -3.30 20.22
CA ASN A 194 12.89 -2.60 21.14
C ASN A 194 14.31 -2.57 20.57
N LEU A 195 14.75 -3.68 19.96
CA LEU A 195 16.06 -3.75 19.33
C LEU A 195 16.13 -2.89 18.06
N GLN A 196 15.07 -2.87 17.27
CA GLN A 196 14.96 -1.98 16.11
C GLN A 196 15.12 -0.51 16.52
N GLN A 197 14.38 -0.05 17.53
CA GLN A 197 14.47 1.32 18.01
C GLN A 197 15.87 1.65 18.53
N LYS A 198 16.50 0.72 19.26
CA LYS A 198 17.90 0.89 19.71
C LYS A 198 18.86 1.02 18.53
N ALA A 199 18.69 0.21 17.49
CA ALA A 199 19.51 0.28 16.28
C ALA A 199 19.32 1.62 15.55
N GLU A 200 18.07 2.07 15.37
CA GLU A 200 17.77 3.36 14.73
C GLU A 200 18.36 4.53 15.51
N ASN A 201 18.23 4.51 16.84
CA ASN A 201 18.83 5.53 17.71
C ASN A 201 20.36 5.52 17.67
N ALA A 202 20.99 4.33 17.61
CA ALA A 202 22.44 4.22 17.49
C ALA A 202 22.94 4.83 16.18
N VAL A 203 22.26 4.53 15.07
CA VAL A 203 22.59 5.08 13.76
C VAL A 203 22.38 6.60 13.72
N LYS A 204 21.26 7.12 14.23
CA LYS A 204 20.98 8.57 14.31
C LYS A 204 22.02 9.33 15.13
N LYS A 205 22.57 8.73 16.18
CA LYS A 205 23.66 9.35 16.98
C LYS A 205 24.95 9.50 16.18
N VAL A 206 25.25 8.57 15.28
CA VAL A 206 26.49 8.57 14.48
C VAL A 206 26.34 9.39 13.21
N PHE A 207 25.15 9.36 12.60
CA PHE A 207 24.81 10.06 11.37
C PHE A 207 23.61 11.00 11.60
N PRO A 208 23.81 12.13 12.32
CA PRO A 208 22.73 13.05 12.64
C PRO A 208 22.27 13.89 11.45
N GLU A 209 23.15 14.11 10.45
CA GLU A 209 22.83 14.90 9.26
C GLU A 209 22.21 14.05 8.14
N GLU A 210 21.21 14.61 7.46
CA GLU A 210 20.60 13.97 6.28
C GLU A 210 21.60 13.81 5.12
N ILE A 211 22.57 14.72 5.04
CA ILE A 211 23.65 14.71 4.04
C ILE A 211 24.85 13.95 4.64
N GLY A 212 25.26 12.86 4.00
CA GLY A 212 26.27 11.96 4.57
C GLY A 212 26.38 10.63 3.82
N PRO A 213 27.24 9.70 4.25
CA PRO A 213 27.35 8.39 3.61
C PRO A 213 26.08 7.55 3.81
N SER A 214 25.77 6.66 2.86
CA SER A 214 24.76 5.63 3.08
C SER A 214 25.21 4.62 4.13
N TYR A 215 24.30 4.11 4.94
CA TYR A 215 24.56 3.11 5.97
C TYR A 215 23.53 1.99 5.93
N SER A 216 23.88 0.85 6.55
CA SER A 216 22.99 -0.27 6.79
C SER A 216 23.39 -0.99 8.08
N LEU A 217 22.41 -1.57 8.77
CA LEU A 217 22.62 -2.35 9.98
C LEU A 217 21.70 -3.57 9.96
N ILE A 218 22.24 -4.73 10.31
CA ILE A 218 21.46 -5.95 10.58
C ILE A 218 21.85 -6.44 11.97
N SER A 219 20.86 -6.73 12.80
CA SER A 219 21.07 -7.45 14.07
C SER A 219 20.50 -8.86 13.94
N ILE A 220 21.30 -9.86 14.29
CA ILE A 220 20.98 -11.27 14.16
C ILE A 220 21.12 -11.93 15.54
N ASN A 221 20.15 -12.74 15.93
CA ASN A 221 20.29 -13.62 17.08
C ASN A 221 21.26 -14.77 16.73
N PRO A 222 22.40 -14.91 17.44
CA PRO A 222 23.44 -15.88 17.09
C PRO A 222 23.00 -17.34 17.28
N ASP A 223 22.02 -17.62 18.14
CA ASP A 223 21.62 -18.99 18.48
C ASP A 223 20.73 -19.61 17.41
N ASN A 224 19.92 -18.79 16.70
CA ASN A 224 18.93 -19.27 15.74
C ASN A 224 19.00 -18.58 14.37
N GLY A 225 19.89 -17.60 14.19
CA GLY A 225 20.06 -16.87 12.93
C GLY A 225 18.93 -15.90 12.60
N TYR A 226 18.02 -15.61 13.52
CA TYR A 226 16.89 -14.72 13.27
C TYR A 226 17.35 -13.27 13.13
N ILE A 227 16.85 -12.59 12.10
CA ILE A 227 17.04 -11.15 11.95
C ILE A 227 16.07 -10.46 12.91
N CYS A 228 16.61 -9.75 13.90
CA CYS A 228 15.83 -9.10 14.95
C CYS A 228 15.68 -7.59 14.73
N ALA A 229 16.59 -6.97 13.98
CA ALA A 229 16.49 -5.58 13.55
C ALA A 229 17.15 -5.41 12.18
N LEU A 230 16.60 -4.53 11.35
CA LEU A 230 17.11 -4.26 10.00
C LEU A 230 16.94 -2.79 9.62
N ILE A 231 18.05 -2.16 9.23
CA ILE A 231 18.12 -0.81 8.67
C ILE A 231 18.76 -0.91 7.30
N GLY A 232 17.96 -0.60 6.26
CA GLY A 232 18.38 -0.70 4.86
C GLY A 232 18.94 0.59 4.27
N GLY A 233 18.84 1.72 4.96
CA GLY A 233 19.23 3.01 4.42
C GLY A 233 18.88 4.16 5.36
N LYS A 234 19.12 5.39 4.89
CA LYS A 234 18.92 6.61 5.67
C LYS A 234 17.46 6.90 5.96
N ASP A 235 16.71 6.95 4.87
CA ASP A 235 15.30 7.26 4.87
C ASP A 235 14.62 6.42 3.79
N TYR A 236 13.61 5.69 4.22
CA TYR A 236 12.84 4.81 3.38
C TYR A 236 11.92 5.59 2.43
N SER A 237 11.52 6.80 2.80
CA SER A 237 10.62 7.63 1.99
C SER A 237 11.31 8.11 0.70
N THR A 238 12.59 8.49 0.81
CA THR A 238 13.42 8.90 -0.32
C THR A 238 14.01 7.72 -1.09
N SER A 239 14.38 6.63 -0.41
CA SER A 239 14.95 5.44 -1.06
C SER A 239 14.48 4.13 -0.45
N LYS A 240 13.74 3.36 -1.25
CA LYS A 240 13.30 1.99 -0.90
C LYS A 240 14.37 0.92 -1.16
N PHE A 241 15.52 1.30 -1.72
CA PHE A 241 16.62 0.35 -1.96
C PHE A 241 17.23 -0.09 -0.63
N ASN A 242 17.18 -1.38 -0.34
CA ASN A 242 17.64 -1.93 0.93
C ASN A 242 19.12 -2.33 0.83
N ILE A 243 20.02 -1.45 1.25
CA ILE A 243 21.47 -1.68 1.19
C ILE A 243 21.87 -2.93 1.99
N ALA A 244 21.17 -3.22 3.09
CA ALA A 244 21.49 -4.34 3.95
C ALA A 244 21.36 -5.70 3.25
N THR A 245 20.39 -5.85 2.33
CA THR A 245 20.07 -7.12 1.66
C THR A 245 20.37 -7.11 0.16
N GLN A 246 20.30 -5.95 -0.48
CA GLN A 246 20.49 -5.78 -1.93
C GLN A 246 21.83 -5.13 -2.27
N GLY A 247 22.42 -4.39 -1.32
CA GLY A 247 23.68 -3.66 -1.49
C GLY A 247 24.89 -4.58 -1.47
N LYS A 248 25.19 -5.22 -2.61
CA LYS A 248 26.41 -6.03 -2.76
C LYS A 248 27.65 -5.13 -2.69
N ARG A 249 28.51 -5.37 -1.70
CA ARG A 249 29.80 -4.66 -1.49
C ARG A 249 30.92 -5.68 -1.30
N GLN A 250 32.15 -5.28 -1.62
CA GLN A 250 33.32 -6.10 -1.33
C GLN A 250 33.48 -6.23 0.20
N PRO A 251 33.58 -7.46 0.76
CA PRO A 251 33.60 -7.67 2.20
C PRO A 251 34.92 -7.24 2.88
N GLY A 252 35.96 -6.95 2.09
CA GLY A 252 37.28 -6.59 2.60
C GLY A 252 37.84 -7.65 3.56
N SER A 253 38.45 -7.19 4.66
CA SER A 253 39.10 -8.08 5.64
C SER A 253 38.14 -9.01 6.38
N VAL A 254 36.83 -8.79 6.34
CA VAL A 254 35.85 -9.69 6.99
C VAL A 254 35.93 -11.10 6.39
N PHE A 255 36.34 -11.23 5.12
CA PHE A 255 36.49 -12.53 4.47
C PHE A 255 37.64 -13.39 5.04
N LYS A 256 38.55 -12.81 5.82
CA LYS A 256 39.64 -13.57 6.47
C LYS A 256 39.11 -14.59 7.48
N VAL A 257 37.99 -14.30 8.15
CA VAL A 257 37.43 -15.17 9.20
C VAL A 257 36.96 -16.52 8.63
N PRO A 258 36.11 -16.59 7.58
CA PRO A 258 35.77 -17.86 6.95
C PRO A 258 36.98 -18.67 6.46
N VAL A 259 38.01 -17.99 5.92
CA VAL A 259 39.24 -18.66 5.44
C VAL A 259 40.00 -19.30 6.62
N LEU A 260 40.15 -18.59 7.73
CA LEU A 260 40.80 -19.10 8.94
C LEU A 260 40.01 -20.25 9.57
N ILE A 261 38.68 -20.15 9.63
CA ILE A 261 37.83 -21.24 10.12
C ILE A 261 38.07 -22.49 9.26
N LYS A 262 38.09 -22.34 7.94
CA LYS A 262 38.32 -23.47 7.03
C LYS A 262 39.68 -24.14 7.25
N SER A 263 40.73 -23.39 7.56
CA SER A 263 42.06 -23.96 7.83
C SER A 263 42.15 -24.68 9.17
N ILE A 264 41.41 -24.23 10.18
CA ILE A 264 41.40 -24.89 11.51
C ILE A 264 40.57 -26.17 11.48
N MET A 265 39.57 -26.27 10.60
CA MET A 265 38.72 -27.45 10.45
C MET A 265 39.31 -28.58 9.58
N GLN A 266 40.53 -28.41 9.06
CA GLN A 266 41.28 -29.45 8.33
C GLN A 266 42.16 -30.25 9.28
#